data_AF-A0AAV3XK36-F1
#
_entry.id   AF-A0AAV3XK36-F1
#
_cell.length_a   1.000
_cell.length_b   1.000
_cell.length_c   1.000
_cell.angle_alpha   90.00
_cell.angle_beta   90.00
_cell.angle_gamma   90.00
#
_symmetry.space_group_name_H-M   'P 1'
#
loop_
_entity.id
_entity.type
_entity.pdbx_description
1 polymer ?
#
loop_
_entity_poly.entity_id
_entity_poly.type
_entity_poly.pdbx_seq_one_letter_code
_entity_poly.pdbx_strand_id
1 'polypeptide(L)'
;MEYLFYDPTVFCPHPDGKYFLGYRSVEQTCAEIARYSPRDARKYAEFIDFWQRVLGMLIPMFNAPPKSLIDISRNFDWAKLKDLFSLMGPPDKILDLVRTMFTSPMDLLDEEFVKAPLARQASELSLPPAQKTGAVGSIMMAMRHNPGAARPRGGTGALTQALVRLVMSQGGVILTEQQVKKVLVDNNRAVGVRLANGKEYRAKCGVISSNSSC
;
A
#
# COMPACT_ATOMS: atom_id res chain seq x y z
N MET A 1 4.10 15.86 13.64
CA MET A 1 2.79 15.42 13.11
C MET A 1 2.47 14.10 13.76
N GLU A 2 1.31 13.96 14.38
CA GLU A 2 0.93 12.77 15.16
C GLU A 2 0.00 11.87 14.33
N TYR A 3 0.24 10.57 14.37
CA TYR A 3 -0.60 9.56 13.74
C TYR A 3 -1.38 8.82 14.82
N LEU A 4 -2.69 8.72 14.61
CA LEU A 4 -3.61 8.04 15.50
C LEU A 4 -3.92 6.66 14.94
N PHE A 5 -3.53 5.62 15.68
CA PHE A 5 -3.95 4.26 15.40
C PHE A 5 -5.40 4.08 15.84
N TYR A 6 -6.18 3.33 15.06
CA TYR A 6 -7.57 3.03 15.37
C TYR A 6 -7.79 1.52 15.32
N ASP A 7 -8.58 1.03 16.27
CA ASP A 7 -8.95 -0.37 16.41
C ASP A 7 -10.39 -0.42 16.93
N PRO A 8 -11.33 -1.18 16.32
CA PRO A 8 -11.16 -2.07 15.16
C PRO A 8 -10.75 -1.33 13.88
N THR A 9 -9.90 -1.96 13.09
CA THR A 9 -9.43 -1.43 11.79
C THR A 9 -10.47 -1.57 10.68
N VAL A 10 -11.40 -2.51 10.82
CA VAL A 10 -12.47 -2.82 9.87
C VAL A 10 -13.75 -3.17 10.62
N PHE A 11 -14.88 -2.65 10.12
CA PHE A 11 -16.22 -3.11 10.48
C PHE A 11 -17.00 -3.39 9.19
N CYS A 12 -17.50 -4.61 9.05
CA CYS A 12 -18.34 -5.02 7.92
C CYS A 12 -19.67 -5.58 8.45
N PRO A 13 -20.74 -4.78 8.48
CA PRO A 13 -22.07 -5.26 8.83
C PRO A 13 -22.68 -6.05 7.68
N HIS A 14 -23.45 -7.09 8.00
CA HIS A 14 -24.20 -7.88 7.05
C HIS A 14 -25.72 -7.65 7.25
N PRO A 15 -26.55 -7.70 6.19
CA PRO A 15 -27.98 -7.42 6.29
C PRO A 15 -28.76 -8.33 7.27
N ASP A 16 -28.24 -9.51 7.59
CA ASP A 16 -28.82 -10.45 8.56
C ASP A 16 -28.51 -10.10 10.03
N GLY A 17 -27.84 -8.98 10.29
CA GLY A 17 -27.45 -8.52 11.63
C GLY A 17 -26.13 -9.08 12.12
N LYS A 18 -25.48 -9.98 11.37
CA LYS A 18 -24.10 -10.41 11.66
C LYS A 18 -23.13 -9.30 11.30
N TYR A 19 -21.94 -9.33 11.90
CA TYR A 19 -20.88 -8.38 11.59
C TYR A 19 -19.49 -9.00 11.73
N PHE A 20 -18.57 -8.51 10.91
CA PHE A 20 -17.15 -8.83 10.99
C PHE A 20 -16.39 -7.63 11.53
N LEU A 21 -15.54 -7.88 12.53
CA LEU A 21 -14.58 -6.92 13.07
C LEU A 21 -13.17 -7.39 12.73
N GLY A 22 -12.41 -6.54 12.06
CA GLY A 22 -10.98 -6.74 11.83
C GLY A 22 -10.19 -5.88 12.80
N TYR A 23 -9.30 -6.50 13.56
CA TYR A 23 -8.45 -5.82 14.53
C TYR A 23 -7.02 -5.68 14.03
N ARG A 24 -6.23 -4.83 14.69
CA ARG A 24 -4.78 -4.84 14.48
C ARG A 24 -4.17 -6.17 14.93
N SER A 25 -4.65 -6.77 16.01
CA SER A 25 -4.21 -8.11 16.42
C SER A 25 -4.76 -9.17 15.48
N VAL A 26 -3.86 -10.03 14.99
CA VAL A 26 -4.22 -11.20 14.18
C VAL A 26 -5.04 -12.17 15.03
N GLU A 27 -4.66 -12.36 16.29
CA GLU A 27 -5.31 -13.26 17.24
C GLU A 27 -6.75 -12.83 17.52
N GLN A 28 -7.00 -11.54 17.75
CA GLN A 28 -8.35 -11.01 17.94
C GLN A 28 -9.20 -11.17 16.69
N THR A 29 -8.62 -10.94 15.51
CA THR A 29 -9.31 -11.11 14.23
C THR A 29 -9.66 -12.58 14.00
N CYS A 30 -8.73 -13.51 14.27
CA CYS A 30 -8.97 -14.94 14.22
C CYS A 30 -10.04 -15.38 15.23
N ALA A 31 -10.07 -14.79 16.43
CA ALA A 31 -11.11 -15.07 17.42
C ALA A 31 -12.51 -14.67 16.94
N GLU A 32 -12.65 -13.51 16.28
CA GLU A 32 -13.92 -13.12 15.65
C GLU A 32 -14.32 -14.04 14.50
N ILE A 33 -13.38 -14.43 13.64
CA ILE A 33 -13.65 -15.38 12.55
C ILE A 33 -14.07 -16.73 13.13
N ALA A 34 -13.43 -17.19 14.20
CA ALA A 34 -13.70 -18.46 14.84
C ALA A 34 -15.11 -18.56 15.45
N ARG A 35 -15.78 -17.43 15.74
CA ARG A 35 -17.20 -17.41 16.13
C ARG A 35 -18.11 -17.99 15.04
N TYR A 36 -17.68 -17.93 13.78
CA TYR A 36 -18.43 -18.40 12.62
C TYR A 36 -17.80 -19.65 12.01
N SER A 37 -16.47 -19.67 11.84
CA SER A 37 -15.74 -20.78 11.23
C SER A 37 -14.34 -20.94 11.82
N PRO A 38 -14.10 -21.96 12.65
CA PRO A 38 -12.77 -22.27 13.18
C PRO A 38 -11.76 -22.64 12.08
N ARG A 39 -12.24 -23.19 10.95
CA ARG A 39 -11.40 -23.51 9.79
C ARG A 39 -10.89 -22.23 9.13
N ASP A 40 -11.77 -21.27 8.90
CA ASP A 40 -11.40 -20.01 8.24
C ASP A 40 -10.48 -19.16 9.14
N ALA A 41 -10.64 -19.23 10.47
CA ALA A 41 -9.72 -18.59 11.40
C ALA A 41 -8.29 -19.11 11.26
N ARG A 42 -8.11 -20.44 11.12
CA ARG A 42 -6.78 -21.03 10.89
C ARG A 42 -6.19 -20.62 9.54
N LYS A 43 -6.98 -20.69 8.48
CA LYS A 43 -6.54 -20.30 7.13
C LYS A 43 -6.19 -18.80 7.06
N TYR A 44 -6.94 -17.96 7.76
CA TYR A 44 -6.65 -16.53 7.86
C TYR A 44 -5.30 -16.29 8.56
N ALA A 45 -5.03 -16.98 9.67
CA ALA A 45 -3.74 -16.88 10.35
C ALA A 45 -2.57 -17.29 9.44
N GLU A 46 -2.70 -18.42 8.73
CA GLU A 46 -1.69 -18.90 7.76
C GLU A 46 -1.48 -17.89 6.62
N PHE A 47 -2.57 -17.31 6.12
CA PHE A 47 -2.54 -16.29 5.08
C PHE A 47 -1.79 -15.02 5.53
N ILE A 48 -2.10 -14.50 6.72
CA ILE A 48 -1.45 -13.29 7.24
C ILE A 48 0.02 -13.54 7.57
N ASP A 49 0.37 -14.68 8.16
CA ASP A 49 1.76 -15.05 8.43
C ASP A 49 2.59 -15.09 7.15
N PHE A 50 2.06 -15.72 6.09
CA PHE A 50 2.72 -15.74 4.78
C PHE A 50 2.97 -14.33 4.24
N TRP A 51 1.94 -13.48 4.18
CA TRP A 51 2.07 -12.13 3.62
C TRP A 51 2.91 -11.19 4.47
N GLN A 52 2.90 -11.33 5.80
CA GLN A 52 3.79 -10.56 6.69
C GLN A 52 5.25 -10.93 6.48
N ARG A 53 5.57 -12.21 6.25
CA ARG A 53 6.92 -12.64 5.88
C ARG A 53 7.34 -12.07 4.53
N VAL A 54 6.45 -12.13 3.54
CA VAL A 54 6.69 -11.53 2.20
C VAL A 54 6.95 -10.02 2.33
N LEU A 55 6.15 -9.31 3.12
CA LEU A 55 6.35 -7.89 3.38
C LEU A 55 7.66 -7.60 4.12
N GLY A 56 8.02 -8.42 5.10
CA GLY A 56 9.30 -8.31 5.80
C GLY A 56 10.51 -8.38 4.87
N MET A 57 10.39 -9.12 3.75
CA MET A 57 11.41 -9.17 2.70
C MET A 57 11.38 -7.96 1.77
N LEU A 58 10.18 -7.53 1.37
CA LEU A 58 10.01 -6.48 0.35
C LEU A 58 10.23 -5.07 0.92
N ILE A 59 9.79 -4.80 2.15
CA ILE A 59 9.86 -3.45 2.75
C ILE A 59 11.29 -2.90 2.79
N PRO A 60 12.33 -3.66 3.20
CA PRO A 60 13.72 -3.19 3.15
C PRO A 60 14.22 -2.89 1.74
N MET A 61 13.73 -3.61 0.72
CA MET A 61 14.08 -3.37 -0.68
C MET A 61 13.47 -2.07 -1.20
N PHE A 62 12.22 -1.77 -0.83
CA PHE A 62 11.54 -0.52 -1.20
C PHE A 62 12.06 0.70 -0.44
N ASN A 63 12.42 0.54 0.84
CA ASN A 63 12.93 1.64 1.67
C ASN A 63 14.44 1.83 1.57
N ALA A 64 15.17 0.94 0.88
CA ALA A 64 16.57 1.19 0.58
C ALA A 64 16.67 2.39 -0.38
N PRO A 65 17.60 3.34 -0.16
CA PRO A 65 17.91 4.34 -1.17
C PRO A 65 18.25 3.61 -2.48
N PRO A 66 17.88 4.15 -3.66
CA PRO A 66 18.10 3.47 -4.94
C PRO A 66 19.59 3.19 -5.12
N LYS A 67 20.03 2.01 -4.67
CA LYS A 67 21.38 1.54 -4.86
C LYS A 67 21.43 1.02 -6.28
N SER A 68 22.36 1.59 -7.04
CA SER A 68 22.74 1.09 -8.36
C SER A 68 22.85 -0.44 -8.32
N LEU A 69 22.36 -1.12 -9.36
CA LEU A 69 22.43 -2.58 -9.53
C LEU A 69 23.84 -3.17 -9.28
N ILE A 70 24.86 -2.32 -9.36
CA ILE A 70 26.27 -2.61 -9.14
C ILE A 70 26.63 -2.84 -7.65
N ASP A 71 25.91 -2.23 -6.70
CA ASP A 71 26.12 -2.45 -5.26
C ASP A 71 25.35 -3.67 -4.72
N ILE A 72 24.28 -4.07 -5.42
CA ILE A 72 23.50 -5.28 -5.09
C ILE A 72 24.37 -6.52 -5.26
N SER A 73 25.24 -6.59 -6.27
CA SER A 73 26.14 -7.73 -6.49
C SER A 73 27.30 -7.80 -5.49
N ARG A 74 27.72 -6.66 -4.92
CA ARG A 74 28.89 -6.57 -4.03
C ARG A 74 28.55 -6.84 -2.55
N ASN A 75 27.29 -6.59 -2.16
CA ASN A 75 26.79 -6.79 -0.79
C ASN A 75 25.76 -7.93 -0.70
N PHE A 76 25.71 -8.82 -1.71
CA PHE A 76 24.80 -9.96 -1.75
C PHE A 76 25.22 -10.98 -0.70
N ASP A 77 24.68 -10.81 0.50
CA ASP A 77 24.90 -11.69 1.65
C ASP A 77 24.13 -13.00 1.40
N TRP A 78 24.77 -13.91 0.67
CA TRP A 78 24.24 -15.23 0.33
C TRP A 78 23.82 -16.03 1.56
N ALA A 79 24.34 -15.70 2.74
CA ALA A 79 23.92 -16.28 4.01
C ALA A 79 22.51 -15.84 4.41
N LYS A 80 22.17 -14.54 4.29
CA LYS A 80 20.81 -14.05 4.54
C LYS A 80 19.81 -14.56 3.52
N LEU A 81 20.21 -14.69 2.25
CA LEU A 81 19.35 -15.28 1.23
C LEU A 81 19.12 -16.78 1.50
N LYS A 82 20.14 -17.53 1.94
CA LYS A 82 20.01 -18.94 2.33
C LYS A 82 19.20 -19.16 3.60
N ASP A 83 19.38 -18.33 4.63
CA ASP A 83 18.52 -18.35 5.83
C ASP A 83 17.07 -18.00 5.48
N LEU A 84 16.89 -17.08 4.54
CA LEU A 84 15.57 -16.69 4.05
C LEU A 84 14.92 -17.80 3.22
N PHE A 85 15.71 -18.51 2.40
CA PHE A 85 15.28 -19.70 1.65
C PHE A 85 15.13 -20.96 2.51
N SER A 86 15.66 -21.01 3.74
CA SER A 86 15.50 -22.14 4.66
C SER A 86 14.31 -21.94 5.63
N LEU A 87 13.98 -20.68 5.95
CA LEU A 87 12.73 -20.27 6.62
C LEU A 87 11.50 -20.48 5.73
N MET A 88 11.72 -20.33 4.44
CA MET A 88 10.89 -20.78 3.35
C MET A 88 11.06 -22.31 3.27
N GLY A 89 10.05 -23.10 3.60
CA GLY A 89 10.14 -24.58 3.51
C GLY A 89 10.49 -25.10 2.11
N PRO A 90 10.32 -26.40 1.81
CA PRO A 90 10.63 -26.96 0.50
C PRO A 90 10.08 -26.07 -0.64
N PRO A 91 10.87 -25.72 -1.66
CA PRO A 91 10.49 -24.76 -2.70
C PRO A 91 9.18 -25.13 -3.40
N ASP A 92 8.84 -26.41 -3.42
CA ASP A 92 7.59 -26.95 -3.95
C ASP A 92 6.37 -26.46 -3.15
N LYS A 93 6.45 -26.47 -1.81
CA LYS A 93 5.38 -25.98 -0.92
C LYS A 93 5.19 -24.47 -1.04
N ILE A 94 6.25 -23.75 -1.33
CA ILE A 94 6.21 -22.29 -1.50
C ILE A 94 5.63 -21.94 -2.84
N LEU A 95 6.05 -22.64 -3.90
CA LEU A 95 5.51 -22.41 -5.21
C LEU A 95 4.02 -22.78 -5.23
N ASP A 96 3.62 -23.82 -4.49
CA ASP A 96 2.23 -24.20 -4.30
C ASP A 96 1.46 -23.21 -3.42
N LEU A 97 2.06 -22.70 -2.35
CA LEU A 97 1.49 -21.66 -1.50
C LEU A 97 1.35 -20.33 -2.27
N VAL A 98 2.39 -19.91 -3.00
CA VAL A 98 2.38 -18.74 -3.88
C VAL A 98 1.33 -18.93 -4.97
N ARG A 99 1.28 -20.08 -5.63
CA ARG A 99 0.23 -20.37 -6.61
C ARG A 99 -1.14 -20.24 -5.95
N THR A 100 -1.37 -20.88 -4.81
CA THR A 100 -2.66 -20.86 -4.12
C THR A 100 -3.05 -19.44 -3.65
N MET A 101 -2.11 -18.69 -3.08
CA MET A 101 -2.32 -17.34 -2.53
C MET A 101 -2.48 -16.28 -3.62
N PHE A 102 -1.83 -16.45 -4.78
CA PHE A 102 -1.99 -15.56 -5.93
C PHE A 102 -3.15 -15.97 -6.85
N THR A 103 -3.63 -17.23 -6.78
CA THR A 103 -4.72 -17.70 -7.65
C THR A 103 -6.08 -17.17 -7.20
N SER A 104 -6.33 -16.97 -5.90
CA SER A 104 -7.38 -16.09 -5.36
C SER A 104 -7.44 -16.25 -3.84
N PRO A 105 -7.25 -15.19 -3.04
CA PRO A 105 -7.47 -15.24 -1.57
C PRO A 105 -8.88 -15.71 -1.18
N MET A 106 -9.85 -15.53 -2.09
CA MET A 106 -11.26 -15.84 -1.89
C MET A 106 -11.58 -17.32 -2.03
N ASP A 107 -10.74 -18.08 -2.72
CA ASP A 107 -10.94 -19.52 -2.93
C ASP A 107 -10.44 -20.34 -1.73
N LEU A 108 -9.65 -19.73 -0.85
CA LEU A 108 -9.13 -20.37 0.36
C LEU A 108 -10.15 -20.44 1.49
N LEU A 109 -11.07 -19.49 1.55
CA LEU A 109 -12.06 -19.42 2.61
C LEU A 109 -13.32 -20.14 2.17
N ASP A 110 -14.14 -20.59 3.12
CA ASP A 110 -15.39 -21.26 2.79
C ASP A 110 -16.58 -20.32 2.98
N GLU A 111 -16.65 -19.66 4.15
CA GLU A 111 -17.80 -18.84 4.52
C GLU A 111 -17.86 -17.52 3.74
N GLU A 112 -18.98 -17.29 3.05
CA GLU A 112 -19.25 -16.08 2.26
C GLU A 112 -19.21 -14.82 3.13
N PHE A 113 -19.61 -14.95 4.38
CA PHE A 113 -19.57 -13.88 5.37
C PHE A 113 -18.15 -13.49 5.80
N VAL A 114 -17.19 -14.42 5.77
CA VAL A 114 -15.76 -14.14 6.02
C VAL A 114 -15.11 -13.64 4.73
N LYS A 115 -15.51 -14.19 3.59
CA LYS A 115 -15.10 -13.77 2.24
C LYS A 115 -15.46 -12.33 1.92
N ALA A 116 -16.69 -11.89 2.15
CA ALA A 116 -17.18 -10.59 1.71
C ALA A 116 -16.38 -9.39 2.28
N PRO A 117 -16.03 -9.34 3.58
CA PRO A 117 -15.13 -8.32 4.12
C PRO A 117 -13.74 -8.34 3.48
N LEU A 118 -13.23 -9.53 3.13
CA LEU A 118 -11.89 -9.72 2.58
C LEU A 118 -11.83 -9.38 1.09
N ALA A 119 -12.84 -9.79 0.33
CA ALA A 119 -13.06 -9.36 -1.05
C ALA A 119 -13.23 -7.86 -1.13
N ARG A 120 -14.09 -7.26 -0.29
CA ARG A 120 -14.26 -5.81 -0.23
C ARG A 120 -12.92 -5.12 -0.03
N GLN A 121 -12.13 -5.57 0.93
CA GLN A 121 -10.82 -4.97 1.22
C GLN A 121 -9.82 -5.17 0.08
N ALA A 122 -9.84 -6.33 -0.58
CA ALA A 122 -9.03 -6.55 -1.76
C ALA A 122 -9.47 -5.66 -2.94
N SER A 123 -10.77 -5.42 -3.09
CA SER A 123 -11.36 -4.61 -4.16
C SER A 123 -11.23 -3.10 -3.93
N GLU A 124 -11.22 -2.61 -2.69
CA GLU A 124 -11.03 -1.17 -2.37
C GLU A 124 -9.71 -0.62 -2.90
N LEU A 125 -8.73 -1.49 -3.15
CA LEU A 125 -7.37 -1.14 -3.52
C LEU A 125 -6.92 -1.77 -4.84
N SER A 126 -7.79 -2.58 -5.47
CA SER A 126 -7.54 -3.16 -6.78
C SER A 126 -8.12 -2.27 -7.87
N LEU A 127 -7.30 -1.97 -8.88
CA LEU A 127 -7.73 -1.61 -10.23
C LEU A 127 -8.77 -2.64 -10.75
N PRO A 128 -9.53 -2.34 -11.83
CA PRO A 128 -10.78 -3.00 -12.20
C PRO A 128 -10.79 -4.53 -12.01
N PRO A 129 -11.92 -5.14 -11.59
CA PRO A 129 -12.03 -6.55 -11.18
C PRO A 129 -11.50 -7.60 -12.20
N ALA A 130 -11.22 -7.19 -13.44
CA ALA A 130 -10.62 -8.01 -14.49
C ALA A 130 -9.09 -8.22 -14.34
N GLN A 131 -8.39 -7.40 -13.55
CA GLN A 131 -6.97 -7.64 -13.26
C GLN A 131 -6.85 -8.53 -12.02
N LYS A 132 -6.11 -9.64 -12.16
CA LYS A 132 -5.76 -10.57 -11.07
C LYS A 132 -4.81 -9.92 -10.07
N THR A 133 -5.23 -8.80 -9.47
CA THR A 133 -4.47 -7.95 -8.56
C THR A 133 -4.76 -8.31 -7.10
N GLY A 134 -5.17 -9.57 -6.84
CA GLY A 134 -5.42 -10.09 -5.49
C GLY A 134 -4.22 -9.95 -4.55
N ALA A 135 -3.00 -9.93 -5.11
CA ALA A 135 -1.76 -9.72 -4.36
C ALA A 135 -1.69 -8.35 -3.66
N VAL A 136 -2.13 -7.26 -4.30
CA VAL A 136 -2.10 -5.92 -3.68
C VAL A 136 -3.09 -5.84 -2.52
N GLY A 137 -4.30 -6.36 -2.71
CA GLY A 137 -5.29 -6.49 -1.64
C GLY A 137 -4.79 -7.32 -0.45
N SER A 138 -4.10 -8.41 -0.75
CA SER A 138 -3.51 -9.32 0.25
C SER A 138 -2.39 -8.66 1.06
N ILE A 139 -1.50 -7.93 0.38
CA ILE A 139 -0.43 -7.15 1.02
C ILE A 139 -1.02 -6.10 1.97
N MET A 140 -2.04 -5.37 1.50
CA MET A 140 -2.68 -4.33 2.30
C MET A 140 -3.38 -4.91 3.53
N MET A 141 -3.96 -6.11 3.41
CA MET A 141 -4.52 -6.82 4.55
C MET A 141 -3.46 -7.13 5.61
N ALA A 142 -2.32 -7.70 5.21
CA ALA A 142 -1.23 -7.96 6.15
C ALA A 142 -0.67 -6.66 6.78
N MET A 143 -0.63 -5.56 6.02
CA MET A 143 -0.18 -4.25 6.52
C MET A 143 -1.09 -3.64 7.60
N ARG A 144 -2.39 -4.00 7.63
CA ARG A 144 -3.33 -3.56 8.68
C ARG A 144 -3.01 -4.16 10.04
N HIS A 145 -2.37 -5.32 10.09
CA HIS A 145 -1.86 -5.90 11.33
C HIS A 145 -0.50 -5.31 11.69
N ASN A 146 0.40 -5.19 10.71
CA ASN A 146 1.73 -4.64 10.90
C ASN A 146 2.21 -3.86 9.66
N PRO A 147 2.47 -2.54 9.74
CA PRO A 147 2.61 -1.72 10.94
C PRO A 147 1.30 -1.34 11.65
N GLY A 148 0.14 -1.55 11.02
CA GLY A 148 -1.13 -1.10 11.56
C GLY A 148 -1.74 0.05 10.74
N ALA A 149 -3.06 0.23 10.87
CA ALA A 149 -3.75 1.35 10.25
C ALA A 149 -3.69 2.59 11.14
N ALA A 150 -3.13 3.69 10.61
CA ALA A 150 -3.07 4.97 11.31
C ALA A 150 -3.57 6.10 10.43
N ARG A 151 -4.21 7.10 11.05
CA ARG A 151 -4.66 8.31 10.38
C ARG A 151 -3.95 9.53 10.96
N PRO A 152 -3.55 10.49 10.11
CA PRO A 152 -3.01 11.74 10.60
C PRO A 152 -4.06 12.47 11.46
N ARG A 153 -3.65 12.97 12.64
CA ARG A 153 -4.52 13.85 13.44
C ARG A 153 -4.86 15.09 12.60
N GLY A 154 -6.16 15.35 12.40
CA GLY A 154 -6.65 16.42 11.52
C GLY A 154 -6.92 16.00 10.07
N GLY A 155 -6.85 14.70 9.75
CA GLY A 155 -7.19 14.16 8.44
C GLY A 155 -6.11 14.38 7.37
N THR A 156 -6.40 13.98 6.13
CA THR A 156 -5.45 14.05 5.01
C THR A 156 -4.94 15.47 4.75
N GLY A 157 -5.79 16.48 4.94
CA GLY A 157 -5.43 17.88 4.80
C GLY A 157 -4.32 18.33 5.78
N ALA A 158 -4.22 17.72 6.96
CA ALA A 158 -3.18 18.05 7.93
C ALA A 158 -1.77 17.70 7.40
N LEU A 159 -1.64 16.62 6.62
CA LEU A 159 -0.39 16.24 5.97
C LEU A 159 -0.02 17.26 4.90
N THR A 160 -0.96 17.61 4.03
CA THR A 160 -0.77 18.63 2.99
C THR A 160 -0.35 19.96 3.60
N GLN A 161 -1.02 20.40 4.67
CA GLN A 161 -0.67 21.62 5.38
C GLN A 161 0.72 21.54 6.04
N ALA A 162 1.12 20.38 6.57
CA ALA A 162 2.46 20.20 7.12
C ALA A 162 3.54 20.35 6.03
N LEU A 163 3.32 19.78 4.84
CA LEU A 163 4.21 19.94 3.70
C LEU A 163 4.27 21.39 3.20
N VAL A 164 3.11 22.06 3.11
CA VAL A 164 3.03 23.50 2.78
C VAL A 164 3.85 24.34 3.76
N ARG A 165 3.70 24.11 5.07
CA ARG A 165 4.48 24.82 6.09
C ARG A 165 5.98 24.57 5.95
N LEU A 166 6.38 23.33 5.65
CA LEU A 166 7.78 23.00 5.44
C LEU A 166 8.37 23.77 4.24
N VAL A 167 7.67 23.77 3.10
CA VAL A 167 8.10 24.51 1.90
C VAL A 167 8.22 26.00 2.19
N MET A 168 7.20 26.59 2.83
CA MET A 168 7.21 28.01 3.18
C MET A 168 8.33 28.36 4.18
N SER A 169 8.62 27.49 5.16
CA SER A 169 9.70 27.69 6.13
C SER A 169 11.10 27.68 5.49
N GLN A 170 11.25 27.02 4.34
CA GLN A 170 12.48 27.03 3.54
C GLN A 170 12.52 28.18 2.53
N GLY A 171 11.58 29.13 2.61
CA GLY A 171 11.49 30.28 1.70
C GLY A 171 10.83 29.97 0.35
N GLY A 172 10.24 28.79 0.19
CA GLY A 172 9.45 28.45 -0.99
C GLY A 172 8.15 29.25 -1.05
N VAL A 173 7.67 29.53 -2.26
CA VAL A 173 6.41 30.24 -2.49
C VAL A 173 5.44 29.30 -3.19
N ILE A 174 4.22 29.17 -2.66
CA ILE A 174 3.15 28.38 -3.26
C ILE A 174 2.07 29.32 -3.76
N LEU A 175 1.79 29.27 -5.06
CA LEU A 175 0.76 30.07 -5.70
C LEU A 175 -0.38 29.15 -6.14
N THR A 176 -1.54 29.30 -5.51
CA THR A 176 -2.76 28.59 -5.87
C THR A 176 -3.55 29.36 -6.93
N GLU A 177 -4.51 28.69 -7.56
CA GLU A 177 -5.41 29.30 -8.56
C GLU A 177 -4.67 29.89 -9.78
N GLN A 178 -3.44 29.43 -10.04
CA GLN A 178 -2.64 29.82 -11.19
C GLN A 178 -2.74 28.76 -12.29
N GLN A 179 -3.73 28.89 -13.18
CA GLN A 179 -3.86 27.97 -14.30
C GLN A 179 -2.74 28.19 -15.32
N VAL A 180 -1.88 27.18 -15.50
CA VAL A 180 -0.84 27.18 -16.54
C VAL A 180 -1.47 26.92 -17.90
N LYS A 181 -1.24 27.82 -18.87
CA LYS A 181 -1.74 27.72 -20.25
C LYS A 181 -0.74 27.09 -21.20
N LYS A 182 0.56 27.35 -21.02
CA LYS A 182 1.61 26.82 -21.91
C LYS A 182 2.96 26.71 -21.20
N VAL A 183 3.72 25.67 -21.52
CA VAL A 183 5.15 25.57 -21.17
C VAL A 183 5.95 26.38 -22.21
N LEU A 184 6.80 27.27 -21.72
CA LEU A 184 7.70 28.07 -22.56
C LEU A 184 8.93 27.23 -22.91
N VAL A 185 9.21 27.10 -24.20
CA VAL A 185 10.34 26.31 -24.72
C VAL A 185 11.21 27.23 -25.57
N ASP A 186 12.51 27.19 -25.33
CA ASP A 186 13.53 27.89 -26.09
C ASP A 186 14.69 26.93 -26.37
N ASN A 187 15.17 26.89 -27.61
CA ASN A 187 16.21 25.95 -28.07
C ASN A 187 15.99 24.51 -27.59
N ASN A 188 14.75 24.01 -27.75
CA ASN A 188 14.32 22.67 -27.33
C ASN A 188 14.45 22.39 -25.82
N ARG A 189 14.53 23.44 -24.99
CA ARG A 189 14.58 23.36 -23.52
C ARG A 189 13.42 24.11 -22.90
N ALA A 190 12.76 23.51 -21.90
CA ALA A 190 11.76 24.20 -21.10
C ALA A 190 12.44 25.29 -20.24
N VAL A 191 11.97 26.53 -20.39
CA VAL A 191 12.53 27.72 -19.71
C VAL A 191 11.54 28.39 -18.75
N GLY A 192 10.29 27.91 -18.70
CA GLY A 192 9.27 28.46 -17.82
C GLY A 192 7.85 28.03 -18.19
N VAL A 193 6.87 28.72 -17.60
CA VAL A 193 5.45 28.54 -17.86
C VAL A 193 4.76 29.89 -18.04
N ARG A 194 3.73 29.92 -18.89
CA ARG A 194 2.82 31.04 -19.06
C ARG A 194 1.45 30.67 -18.52
N LEU A 195 0.89 31.54 -17.70
CA LEU A 195 -0.43 31.40 -17.12
C LEU A 195 -1.55 31.82 -18.09
N ALA A 196 -2.79 31.44 -17.78
CA ALA A 196 -3.97 31.82 -18.54
C ALA A 196 -4.18 33.34 -18.60
N ASN A 197 -3.81 34.07 -17.54
CA ASN A 197 -3.84 35.53 -17.45
C ASN A 197 -2.68 36.23 -18.19
N GLY A 198 -1.81 35.50 -18.88
CA GLY A 198 -0.67 36.03 -19.62
C GLY A 198 0.62 36.23 -18.82
N LYS A 199 0.59 36.12 -17.49
CA LYS A 199 1.80 36.21 -16.65
C LYS A 199 2.75 35.05 -16.93
N GLU A 200 4.05 35.31 -16.93
CA GLU A 200 5.10 34.31 -17.14
C GLU A 200 5.94 34.09 -15.88
N TYR A 201 6.33 32.83 -15.64
CA TYR A 201 7.34 32.45 -14.66
C TYR A 201 8.47 31.70 -15.36
N ARG A 202 9.70 32.16 -15.16
CA ARG A 202 10.91 31.51 -15.69
C ARG A 202 11.52 30.61 -14.64
N ALA A 203 12.01 29.45 -15.05
CA ALA A 203 12.62 28.46 -14.17
C ALA A 203 13.76 27.74 -14.86
N LYS A 204 14.77 27.32 -14.08
CA LYS A 204 15.91 26.54 -14.59
C LYS A 204 15.58 25.04 -14.68
N CYS A 205 14.72 24.56 -13.77
CA CYS A 205 14.26 23.19 -13.64
C CYS A 205 12.75 23.22 -13.33
N GLY A 206 12.02 22.20 -13.77
CA GLY A 206 10.59 22.06 -13.51
C GLY A 206 10.21 20.61 -13.29
N VAL A 207 9.26 20.39 -12.38
CA VAL A 207 8.64 19.08 -12.15
C VAL A 207 7.16 19.25 -12.46
N ILE A 208 6.62 18.37 -13.31
CA ILE A 208 5.20 18.36 -13.68
C ILE A 208 4.62 17.04 -13.20
N SER A 209 3.59 17.12 -12.37
CA SER A 209 2.76 15.95 -12.07
C SER A 209 1.71 15.85 -13.17
N SER A 210 1.79 14.80 -13.99
CA SER A 210 0.79 14.50 -15.01
C SER A 210 -0.26 13.55 -14.42
N ASN A 211 -1.52 13.95 -14.43
CA ASN A 211 -2.62 12.98 -14.44
C ASN A 211 -2.83 12.59 -15.90
N SER A 212 -2.28 11.46 -16.31
CA SER A 212 -2.56 10.87 -17.63
C SER A 212 -3.97 10.30 -17.63
N SER A 213 -4.94 11.19 -17.80
CA SER A 213 -6.30 10.85 -18.20
C SER A 213 -6.47 11.51 -19.57
N CYS A 214 -6.01 10.79 -20.60
CA CYS A 214 -6.47 11.04 -21.97
C CYS A 214 -7.86 10.40 -22.12
#